data_AF-A0A0D0D5S6-F1
#
_entry.id   AF-A0A0D0D5S6-F1
#
_cell.length_a   1.000
_cell.length_b   1.000
_cell.length_c   1.000
_cell.angle_alpha   90.00
_cell.angle_beta   90.00
_cell.angle_gamma   90.00
#
_symmetry.space_group_name_H-M   'P 1'
#
loop_
_entity.id
_entity.type
_entity.pdbx_description
1 polymer ?
#
loop_
_entity_poly.entity_id
_entity_poly.type
_entity_poly.pdbx_seq_one_letter_code
_entity_poly.pdbx_strand_id
1 'polypeptide(L)'
;MANPHEQEVPDYTSIEYTDAHAMFTADGKSDAEATLILTNVWLFNNAHTCQLWDRQQEALEEARLTESTCLTELKEQEKATREEEEELARHEEHKKYKNKYVPILKTPLSDAPIFTLCCYANAKTCSGDYCPLFYYTNKGHGNNFSLPDLDNGSSHSV
;
A
#
# COMPACT_ATOMS: atom_id res chain seq x y z
N MET A 1 6.71 31.01 23.43
CA MET A 1 7.89 31.79 23.86
C MET A 1 8.58 32.29 22.60
N ALA A 2 9.03 33.54 22.59
CA ALA A 2 9.77 34.10 21.46
C ALA A 2 11.19 33.49 21.41
N ASN A 3 11.76 33.34 20.21
CA ASN A 3 13.09 32.82 20.00
C ASN A 3 14.14 33.79 20.58
N PRO A 4 14.96 33.39 21.58
CA PRO A 4 15.95 34.27 22.18
C PRO A 4 17.05 34.69 21.20
N HIS A 5 17.30 33.92 20.14
CA HIS A 5 18.26 34.30 19.08
C HIS A 5 17.82 35.50 18.25
N GLU A 6 16.53 35.85 18.27
CA GLU A 6 15.96 36.99 17.54
C GLU A 6 15.90 38.27 18.40
N GLN A 7 16.36 38.21 19.65
CA GLN A 7 16.38 39.38 20.51
C GLN A 7 17.57 40.27 20.20
N GLU A 8 17.29 41.56 20.03
CA GLU A 8 18.31 42.59 19.89
C GLU A 8 18.78 43.09 21.26
N VAL A 9 20.04 43.51 21.33
CA VAL A 9 20.59 44.16 22.52
C VAL A 9 19.81 45.45 22.79
N PRO A 10 19.28 45.67 24.01
CA PRO A 10 18.62 46.92 24.35
C PRO A 10 19.56 48.12 24.24
N ASP A 11 19.03 49.26 23.78
CA ASP A 11 19.77 50.51 23.76
C ASP A 11 19.90 51.08 25.18
N TYR A 12 20.98 50.70 25.87
CA TYR A 12 21.29 51.16 27.22
C TYR A 12 21.71 52.64 27.29
N THR A 13 21.85 53.34 26.15
CA THR A 13 22.05 54.81 26.14
C THR A 13 20.74 55.58 26.20
N SER A 14 19.60 54.89 26.06
CA SER A 14 18.27 55.47 26.16
C SER A 14 17.96 55.97 27.57
N ILE A 15 17.10 56.99 27.64
CA ILE A 15 16.62 57.58 28.90
C ILE A 15 15.91 56.56 29.81
N GLU A 16 15.41 55.46 29.27
CA GLU A 16 14.73 54.41 30.04
C GLU A 16 15.67 53.67 31.01
N TYR A 17 16.98 53.73 30.78
CA TYR A 17 17.99 53.03 31.58
C TYR A 17 18.78 53.96 32.51
N THR A 18 18.37 55.22 32.70
CA THR A 18 19.06 56.19 33.56
C THR A 18 19.21 55.70 35.00
N ASP A 19 18.20 55.02 35.53
CA ASP A 19 18.22 54.50 36.90
C ASP A 19 19.22 53.34 37.04
N ALA A 20 19.32 52.48 36.03
CA ALA A 20 20.32 51.42 36.00
C ALA A 20 21.74 52.00 35.89
N HIS A 21 21.91 53.04 35.08
CA HIS A 21 23.16 53.79 34.97
C HIS A 21 23.57 54.48 36.29
N ALA A 22 22.60 55.03 37.04
CA ALA A 22 22.85 55.68 38.32
C ALA A 22 23.53 54.77 39.35
N MET A 23 23.27 53.46 39.30
CA MET A 23 23.90 52.46 40.18
C MET A 23 25.41 52.32 39.92
N PHE A 24 25.86 52.56 38.70
CA PHE A 24 27.27 52.46 38.31
C PHE A 24 28.00 53.79 38.44
N THR A 25 27.33 54.92 38.18
CA THR A 25 27.91 56.25 38.33
C THR A 25 28.12 56.62 39.80
N ALA A 26 27.27 56.12 40.71
CA ALA A 26 27.49 56.23 42.16
C ALA A 26 28.79 55.55 42.63
N ASP A 27 29.28 54.56 41.87
CA ASP A 27 30.54 53.84 42.11
C ASP A 27 31.74 54.49 41.36
N GLY A 28 31.55 55.70 40.84
CA GLY A 28 32.59 56.48 40.14
C GLY A 28 32.84 56.07 38.69
N LYS A 29 32.02 55.16 38.12
CA LYS A 29 32.13 54.77 36.71
C LYS A 29 31.53 55.83 35.79
N SER A 30 32.12 55.99 34.61
CA SER A 30 31.56 56.82 33.55
C SER A 30 30.31 56.20 32.94
N ASP A 31 29.52 57.04 32.26
CA ASP A 31 28.30 56.61 31.56
C ASP A 31 28.59 55.54 30.50
N ALA A 32 29.69 55.69 29.75
CA ALA A 32 30.13 54.71 28.76
C ALA A 32 30.50 53.36 29.39
N GLU A 33 31.13 53.37 30.57
CA GLU A 33 31.44 52.13 31.31
C GLU A 33 30.17 51.46 31.84
N ALA A 34 29.18 52.24 32.28
CA ALA A 34 27.90 51.71 32.72
C ALA A 34 27.12 51.02 31.58
N THR A 35 27.04 51.66 30.39
CA THR A 35 26.44 51.06 29.19
C THR A 35 27.15 49.75 28.82
N LEU A 36 28.48 49.74 28.86
CA LEU A 36 29.27 48.55 28.52
C LEU A 36 28.99 47.40 29.49
N ILE A 37 28.91 47.67 30.80
CA ILE A 37 28.61 46.66 31.81
C ILE A 37 27.20 46.09 31.58
N LEU A 38 26.19 46.94 31.38
CA LEU A 38 24.81 46.51 31.12
C LEU A 38 24.70 45.65 29.86
N THR A 39 25.38 46.07 28.78
CA THR A 39 25.45 45.32 27.53
C THR A 39 26.07 43.93 27.75
N ASN A 40 27.18 43.85 28.48
CA ASN A 40 27.86 42.58 28.76
C ASN A 40 26.99 41.64 29.60
N VAL A 41 26.28 42.17 30.61
CA VAL A 41 25.35 41.39 31.44
C VAL A 41 24.21 40.85 30.58
N TRP A 42 23.65 41.67 29.68
CA TRP A 42 22.62 41.23 28.76
C TRP A 42 23.11 40.12 27.85
N LEU A 43 24.28 40.29 27.22
CA LEU A 43 24.86 39.27 26.33
C LEU A 43 25.08 37.94 27.04
N PHE A 44 25.58 37.98 28.27
CA PHE A 44 25.79 36.78 29.08
C PHE A 44 24.47 36.05 29.37
N ASN A 45 23.45 36.79 29.79
CA ASN A 45 22.13 36.21 30.10
C ASN A 45 21.42 35.70 28.84
N ASN A 46 21.51 36.43 27.72
CA ASN A 46 20.94 36.01 26.45
C ASN A 46 21.62 34.75 25.94
N ALA A 47 22.95 34.67 25.99
CA ALA A 47 23.69 33.47 25.61
C ALA A 47 23.25 32.23 26.41
N HIS A 48 23.05 32.38 27.72
CA HIS A 48 22.52 31.29 28.55
C HIS A 48 21.08 30.89 28.13
N THR A 49 20.25 31.88 27.80
CA THR A 49 18.86 31.65 27.37
C THR A 49 18.81 30.95 26.00
N CYS A 50 19.65 31.36 25.05
CA CYS A 50 19.85 30.69 23.77
C CYS A 50 20.29 29.22 23.96
N GLN A 51 21.28 28.96 24.81
CA GLN A 51 21.70 27.58 25.08
C GLN A 51 20.58 26.70 25.65
N LEU A 52 19.78 27.25 26.57
CA LEU A 52 18.66 26.51 27.14
C LEU A 52 17.59 26.24 26.07
N TRP A 53 17.33 27.23 25.22
CA TRP A 53 16.41 27.09 24.09
C TRP A 53 16.87 26.01 23.12
N ASP A 54 18.14 26.01 22.73
CA ASP A 54 18.70 25.04 21.80
C ASP A 54 18.57 23.62 22.35
N ARG A 55 18.87 23.41 23.64
CA ARG A 55 18.67 22.12 24.32
C ARG A 55 17.20 21.68 24.31
N GLN A 56 16.27 22.62 24.48
CA GLN A 56 14.85 22.30 24.42
C GLN A 56 14.41 21.91 23.01
N GLN A 57 14.91 22.60 21.98
CA GLN A 57 14.63 22.24 20.59
C GLN A 57 15.19 20.87 20.25
N GLU A 58 16.44 20.58 20.61
CA GLU A 58 17.07 19.29 20.40
C GLU A 58 16.27 18.15 21.07
N ALA A 59 15.88 18.33 22.34
CA ALA A 59 15.07 17.34 23.05
C ALA A 59 13.69 17.12 22.41
N LEU A 60 13.08 18.19 21.88
CA LEU A 60 11.79 18.09 21.19
C LEU A 60 11.93 17.36 19.85
N GLU A 61 13.00 17.63 19.10
CA GLU A 61 13.29 16.94 17.85
C GLU A 61 13.57 15.45 18.08
N GLU A 62 14.36 15.11 19.10
CA GLU A 62 14.63 13.73 19.50
C GLU A 62 13.35 12.99 19.94
N ALA A 63 12.49 13.64 20.74
CA ALA A 63 11.20 13.09 21.13
C ALA A 63 10.31 12.82 19.90
N ARG A 64 10.30 13.74 18.92
CA ARG A 64 9.51 13.57 17.70
C ARG A 64 10.04 12.43 16.82
N LEU A 65 11.37 12.29 16.73
CA LEU A 65 12.00 11.20 15.99
C LEU A 65 11.69 9.85 16.64
N THR A 66 11.86 9.74 17.96
CA THR A 66 11.59 8.49 18.71
C THR A 66 10.11 8.09 18.65
N GLU A 67 9.19 9.05 18.74
CA GLU A 67 7.76 8.80 18.55
C GLU A 67 7.48 8.28 17.13
N SER A 68 8.06 8.93 16.11
CA SER A 68 7.91 8.51 14.71
C SER A 68 8.44 7.10 14.49
N THR A 69 9.61 6.75 15.03
CA THR A 69 10.19 5.41 14.88
C THR A 69 9.35 4.35 15.58
N CYS A 70 8.90 4.63 16.81
CA CYS A 70 8.02 3.73 17.55
C CYS A 70 6.71 3.46 16.78
N LEU A 71 6.12 4.50 16.18
CA LEU A 71 4.90 4.37 15.40
C LEU A 71 5.11 3.58 14.10
N THR A 72 6.28 3.69 13.45
CA THR A 72 6.61 2.86 12.29
C THR A 72 6.82 1.41 12.68
N GLU A 73 7.56 1.14 13.75
CA GLU A 73 7.80 -0.23 14.24
C GLU A 73 6.48 -0.92 14.63
N LEU A 74 5.58 -0.20 15.31
CA LEU A 74 4.27 -0.73 15.69
C LEU A 74 3.44 -1.12 14.45
N LYS A 75 3.46 -0.30 13.39
CA LYS A 75 2.75 -0.60 12.14
C LYS A 75 3.35 -1.79 11.40
N GLU A 76 4.67 -1.91 11.40
CA GLU A 76 5.35 -3.06 10.81
C GLU A 76 5.03 -4.34 11.56
N GLN A 77 5.02 -4.28 12.90
CA GLN A 77 4.64 -5.42 13.74
C GLN A 77 3.18 -5.83 13.51
N GLU A 78 2.24 -4.87 13.48
CA GLU A 78 0.83 -5.15 13.20
C GLU A 78 0.66 -5.81 11.82
N LYS A 79 1.38 -5.32 10.81
CA LYS A 79 1.36 -5.89 9.47
C LYS A 79 1.91 -7.31 9.45
N ALA A 80 3.03 -7.57 10.13
CA ALA A 80 3.63 -8.90 10.21
C ALA A 80 2.69 -9.90 10.90
N THR A 81 2.06 -9.51 12.01
CA THR A 81 1.06 -10.35 12.69
C THR A 81 -0.12 -10.65 11.78
N ARG A 82 -0.64 -9.67 11.06
CA ARG A 82 -1.74 -9.89 10.11
C ARG A 82 -1.35 -10.85 8.98
N GLU A 83 -0.15 -10.71 8.43
CA GLU A 83 0.35 -11.61 7.38
C GLU A 83 0.51 -13.05 7.90
N GLU A 84 0.98 -13.22 9.13
CA GLU A 84 1.07 -14.53 9.80
C GLU A 84 -0.31 -15.15 10.02
N GLU A 85 -1.28 -14.38 10.52
CA GLU A 85 -2.67 -14.83 10.70
C GLU A 85 -3.31 -15.24 9.37
N GLU A 86 -3.11 -14.45 8.31
CA GLU A 86 -3.61 -14.76 6.98
C GLU A 86 -2.97 -16.03 6.39
N GLU A 87 -1.67 -16.23 6.57
CA GLU A 87 -0.98 -17.46 6.12
C GLU A 87 -1.49 -18.68 6.90
N LEU A 88 -1.67 -18.55 8.22
CA LEU A 88 -2.22 -19.61 9.04
C LEU A 88 -3.65 -19.99 8.58
N ALA A 89 -4.49 -18.99 8.28
CA ALA A 89 -5.82 -19.19 7.74
C ALA A 89 -5.80 -19.88 6.37
N ARG A 90 -4.88 -19.48 5.46
CA ARG A 90 -4.69 -20.15 4.16
C ARG A 90 -4.29 -21.61 4.32
N HIS A 91 -3.38 -21.89 5.24
CA HIS A 91 -2.91 -23.25 5.51
C HIS A 91 -4.04 -24.13 6.09
N GLU A 92 -4.84 -23.59 7.01
CA GLU A 92 -6.03 -24.27 7.53
C GLU A 92 -7.07 -24.54 6.43
N GLU A 93 -7.31 -23.57 5.55
CA GLU A 93 -8.22 -23.73 4.42
C GLU A 93 -7.74 -24.84 3.47
N HIS A 94 -6.45 -24.84 3.10
CA HIS A 94 -5.84 -25.89 2.29
C HIS A 94 -5.97 -27.28 2.94
N LYS A 95 -5.78 -27.35 4.26
CA LYS A 95 -5.93 -28.61 5.01
C LYS A 95 -7.37 -29.11 4.98
N LYS A 96 -8.36 -28.22 5.08
CA LYS A 96 -9.79 -28.55 5.08
C LYS A 96 -10.31 -28.91 3.69
N TYR A 97 -9.84 -28.22 2.64
CA TYR A 97 -10.35 -28.34 1.28
C TYR A 97 -9.29 -28.81 0.28
N LYS A 98 -8.56 -29.87 0.60
CA LYS A 98 -7.46 -30.41 -0.22
C LYS A 98 -7.81 -30.56 -1.71
N ASN A 99 -9.03 -31.03 -2.01
CA ASN A 99 -9.48 -31.25 -3.38
C ASN A 99 -9.61 -29.96 -4.22
N LYS A 100 -9.86 -28.79 -3.59
CA LYS A 100 -9.98 -27.51 -4.32
C LYS A 100 -8.63 -26.99 -4.80
N TYR A 101 -7.55 -27.34 -4.12
CA TYR A 101 -6.20 -26.85 -4.40
C TYR A 101 -5.32 -27.89 -5.12
N VAL A 102 -5.91 -28.99 -5.59
CA VAL A 102 -5.18 -29.96 -6.42
C VAL A 102 -4.84 -29.26 -7.74
N PRO A 103 -3.56 -29.23 -8.16
CA PRO A 103 -3.19 -28.69 -9.45
C PRO A 103 -3.98 -29.38 -10.56
N ILE A 104 -4.74 -28.61 -11.33
CA ILE A 104 -5.42 -29.15 -12.51
C ILE A 104 -4.33 -29.60 -13.47
N LEU A 105 -4.31 -30.90 -13.75
CA LEU A 105 -3.35 -31.48 -14.67
C LEU A 105 -3.55 -30.81 -16.03
N LYS A 106 -2.60 -29.96 -16.43
CA LYS A 106 -2.54 -29.40 -17.78
C LYS A 106 -2.01 -30.46 -18.74
N THR A 107 -2.70 -31.59 -18.81
CA THR A 107 -2.47 -32.55 -19.87
C THR A 107 -2.82 -31.82 -21.17
N PRO A 108 -1.93 -31.78 -22.18
CA PRO A 108 -2.32 -31.26 -23.48
C PRO A 108 -3.57 -32.01 -23.91
N LEU A 109 -4.63 -31.27 -24.22
CA LEU A 109 -5.81 -31.85 -24.84
C LEU A 109 -5.32 -32.60 -26.06
N SER A 110 -5.67 -33.88 -26.17
CA SER A 110 -5.31 -34.66 -27.35
C SER A 110 -5.84 -33.93 -28.58
N ASP A 111 -4.97 -33.61 -29.54
CA ASP A 111 -5.37 -33.09 -30.85
C ASP A 111 -6.16 -34.13 -31.67
N ALA A 112 -6.23 -35.37 -31.18
CA ALA A 112 -7.09 -36.38 -31.78
C ALA A 112 -8.56 -35.97 -31.57
N PRO A 113 -9.36 -35.88 -32.64
CA PRO A 113 -10.78 -35.63 -32.50
C PRO A 113 -11.40 -36.71 -31.61
N ILE A 114 -12.00 -36.29 -30.49
CA ILE A 114 -12.71 -37.16 -29.54
C ILE A 114 -13.80 -37.98 -30.27
N PHE A 115 -14.29 -37.45 -31.38
CA PHE A 115 -15.30 -38.06 -32.21
C PHE A 115 -15.00 -37.78 -33.69
N THR A 116 -14.76 -38.83 -34.48
CA THR A 116 -14.78 -38.73 -35.94
C THR A 116 -16.23 -38.91 -36.39
N LEU A 117 -16.73 -38.06 -37.30
CA LEU A 117 -18.06 -38.19 -37.89
C LEU A 117 -18.07 -39.29 -38.95
N CYS A 118 -19.17 -40.05 -39.07
CA CYS A 118 -19.27 -41.00 -40.19
C CYS A 118 -19.41 -40.21 -41.50
N CYS A 119 -18.98 -40.79 -42.62
CA CYS A 119 -18.93 -40.10 -43.91
C CYS A 119 -20.29 -39.50 -44.32
N TYR A 120 -21.38 -40.20 -44.00
CA TYR A 120 -22.75 -39.73 -44.28
C TYR A 120 -23.11 -38.47 -43.48
N ALA A 121 -22.86 -38.48 -42.17
CA ALA A 121 -23.11 -37.32 -41.32
C ALA A 121 -22.24 -36.13 -41.76
N ASN A 122 -20.97 -36.38 -42.07
CA ASN A 122 -20.04 -35.36 -42.53
C ASN A 122 -20.48 -34.73 -43.86
N ALA A 123 -20.91 -35.55 -44.83
CA ALA A 123 -21.41 -35.06 -46.11
C ALA A 123 -22.67 -34.18 -45.93
N LYS A 124 -23.60 -34.61 -45.06
CA LYS A 124 -24.83 -33.85 -44.76
C LYS A 124 -24.55 -32.55 -44.00
N THR A 125 -23.61 -32.54 -43.06
CA THR A 125 -23.18 -31.30 -42.38
C THR A 125 -22.53 -30.32 -43.34
N CYS A 126 -21.72 -30.82 -44.28
CA CYS A 126 -21.07 -29.99 -45.28
C CYS A 126 -22.07 -29.43 -46.31
N SER A 127 -23.12 -30.18 -46.66
CA SER A 127 -24.17 -29.70 -47.57
C SER A 127 -25.22 -28.82 -46.88
N GLY A 128 -25.24 -28.75 -45.54
CA GLY A 128 -26.25 -28.04 -44.77
C GLY A 128 -27.61 -28.75 -44.71
N ASP A 129 -27.65 -30.02 -45.10
CA ASP A 129 -28.87 -30.83 -45.08
C ASP A 129 -29.14 -31.42 -43.69
N TYR A 130 -30.41 -31.75 -43.43
CA TYR A 130 -30.79 -32.51 -42.25
C TYR A 130 -30.07 -33.87 -42.19
N CYS A 131 -29.48 -34.16 -41.03
CA CYS A 131 -28.87 -35.46 -40.72
C CYS A 131 -29.44 -36.01 -39.41
N PRO A 132 -30.02 -37.23 -39.40
CA PRO A 132 -30.51 -37.85 -38.17
C PRO A 132 -29.38 -38.03 -37.14
N LEU A 133 -29.69 -37.73 -35.87
CA LEU A 133 -28.74 -37.82 -34.76
C LEU A 133 -28.12 -39.22 -34.59
N PHE A 134 -28.82 -40.26 -35.05
CA PHE A 134 -28.33 -41.65 -35.05
C PHE A 134 -26.93 -41.79 -35.68
N TYR A 135 -26.64 -41.06 -36.75
CA TYR A 135 -25.34 -41.10 -37.44
C TYR A 135 -24.19 -40.43 -36.68
N TYR A 136 -24.49 -39.68 -35.62
CA TYR A 136 -23.53 -39.11 -34.67
C TYR A 136 -23.29 -40.01 -33.46
N THR A 137 -23.83 -41.24 -33.46
CA THR A 137 -23.61 -42.21 -32.39
C THR A 137 -22.65 -43.32 -32.85
N ASN A 138 -22.01 -44.01 -31.89
CA ASN A 138 -21.14 -45.16 -32.18
C ASN A 138 -21.85 -46.26 -32.99
N LYS A 139 -23.19 -46.39 -32.87
CA LYS A 139 -23.99 -47.36 -33.63
C LYS A 139 -24.17 -46.96 -35.09
N GLY A 140 -24.40 -45.67 -35.35
CA GLY A 140 -24.50 -45.14 -36.71
C GLY A 140 -23.16 -45.14 -37.46
N HIS A 141 -22.05 -45.17 -36.72
CA HIS A 141 -20.69 -45.18 -37.26
C HIS A 141 -20.29 -46.53 -37.88
N GLY A 142 -20.86 -47.65 -37.40
CA GLY A 142 -20.56 -49.01 -37.89
C GLY A 142 -21.38 -49.47 -39.10
N ASN A 143 -22.48 -48.78 -39.44
CA ASN A 143 -23.44 -49.20 -40.47
C ASN A 143 -23.15 -48.59 -41.86
N ASN A 144 -21.90 -48.55 -42.31
CA ASN A 144 -21.52 -47.99 -43.62
C ASN A 144 -22.03 -48.77 -44.86
N PHE A 145 -22.90 -49.78 -44.71
CA PHE A 145 -23.39 -50.60 -45.83
C PHE A 145 -24.90 -50.84 -45.91
N SER A 146 -25.73 -50.15 -45.12
CA SER A 146 -27.18 -50.27 -45.27
C SER A 146 -27.86 -48.95 -45.03
N LEU A 147 -28.15 -48.23 -46.12
CA LEU A 147 -29.16 -47.18 -46.11
C LEU A 147 -30.50 -47.87 -45.80
N PRO A 148 -31.23 -47.49 -44.73
CA PRO A 148 -32.64 -47.78 -44.69
C PRO A 148 -33.32 -46.83 -45.67
N ASP A 149 -33.97 -47.38 -46.70
CA ASP A 149 -34.95 -46.65 -47.51
C ASP A 149 -35.97 -46.03 -46.57
N LEU A 150 -35.92 -44.71 -46.40
CA LEU A 150 -37.00 -43.97 -45.77
C LEU A 150 -38.04 -43.72 -46.85
N ASP A 151 -38.93 -44.71 -46.95
CA ASP A 151 -40.17 -44.66 -47.69
C ASP A 151 -40.99 -43.43 -47.30
N ASN A 152 -41.55 -42.80 -48.33
CA ASN A 152 -42.14 -41.47 -48.33
C ASN A 152 -43.59 -41.58 -47.83
N GLY A 153 -43.81 -41.34 -46.53
CA GLY A 153 -45.08 -41.61 -45.87
C GLY A 153 -45.90 -40.38 -45.44
N SER A 154 -46.76 -39.92 -46.35
CA SER A 154 -48.10 -39.38 -46.07
C SER A 154 -48.26 -37.96 -45.48
N SER A 155 -48.55 -37.02 -46.38
CA SER A 155 -49.26 -35.78 -46.06
C SER A 155 -50.70 -36.09 -45.63
N HIS A 156 -51.01 -35.88 -44.35
CA HIS A 156 -52.40 -35.88 -43.89
C HIS A 156 -53.10 -34.60 -44.36
N SER A 157 -54.18 -34.79 -45.12
CA SER A 157 -55.16 -33.76 -45.46
C SER A 157 -56.29 -33.75 -44.43
N VAL A 158 -56.80 -32.52 -44.23
CA VAL A 158 -57.98 -32.06 -43.45
C VAL A 158 -57.79 -31.94 -41.93
#